data_AF-A0ABD3MV47-F1
#
_entry.id   AF-A0ABD3MV47-F1
#
_cell.length_a   1.000
_cell.length_b   1.000
_cell.length_c   1.000
_cell.angle_alpha   90.00
_cell.angle_beta   90.00
_cell.angle_gamma   90.00
#
_symmetry.space_group_name_H-M   'P 1'
#
loop_
_entity.id
_entity.type
_entity.pdbx_description
1 polymer ?
#
loop_
_entity_poly.entity_id
_entity_poly.type
_entity_poly.pdbx_seq_one_letter_code
_entity_poly.pdbx_strand_id
1 'polypeptide(L)'
;MSNNKTANTAFTLALFVLPIIYLTYRQKRLSEKRKQYNADRDKERAFLHNLTLNPNMQPLRPPLPDIVRNVLRRCRFAYLSTMDLDSNSSHLSLMRFTYLAEEELILMSTNIYTKKYEMLEKQNGVALLIHDFSESSDDTNKLTGEYSITLNGTCSVVKDGK
;
A
#
# COMPACT_ATOMS: atom_id res chain seq x y z
N MET A 1 -67.73 -11.65 1.26
CA MET A 1 -66.90 -10.45 1.56
C MET A 1 -65.79 -10.79 2.57
N SER A 2 -64.82 -11.65 2.24
CA SER A 2 -63.81 -12.13 3.20
C SER A 2 -62.41 -12.34 2.58
N ASN A 3 -61.95 -11.46 1.68
CA ASN A 3 -60.61 -11.56 1.08
C ASN A 3 -59.69 -10.33 1.31
N ASN A 4 -60.16 -9.24 1.91
CA ASN A 4 -59.35 -8.01 2.04
C ASN A 4 -58.50 -7.93 3.32
N LYS A 5 -58.77 -8.72 4.36
CA LYS A 5 -58.04 -8.64 5.65
C LYS A 5 -56.66 -9.32 5.61
N THR A 6 -56.51 -10.36 4.82
CA THR A 6 -55.24 -11.09 4.61
C THR A 6 -54.24 -10.32 3.74
N ALA A 7 -54.73 -9.55 2.76
CA ALA A 7 -53.86 -8.73 1.91
C ALA A 7 -53.19 -7.58 2.68
N ASN A 8 -53.92 -6.90 3.57
CA ASN A 8 -53.39 -5.76 4.34
C ASN A 8 -52.37 -6.18 5.41
N THR A 9 -52.51 -7.38 5.98
CA THR A 9 -51.55 -7.94 6.95
C THR A 9 -50.27 -8.43 6.27
N ALA A 10 -50.38 -9.04 5.08
CA ALA A 10 -49.20 -9.40 4.28
C ALA A 10 -48.38 -8.18 3.83
N PHE A 11 -49.05 -7.09 3.43
CA PHE A 11 -48.39 -5.88 2.97
C PHE A 11 -47.64 -5.15 4.10
N THR A 12 -48.24 -5.07 5.29
CA THR A 12 -47.59 -4.48 6.46
C THR A 12 -46.40 -5.31 6.93
N LEU A 13 -46.50 -6.64 6.96
CA LEU A 13 -45.40 -7.50 7.35
C LEU A 13 -44.22 -7.42 6.37
N ALA A 14 -44.48 -7.32 5.07
CA ALA A 14 -43.46 -7.11 4.05
C ALA A 14 -42.70 -5.78 4.22
N LEU A 15 -43.40 -4.68 4.55
CA LEU A 15 -42.78 -3.36 4.73
C LEU A 15 -41.82 -3.29 5.93
N PHE A 16 -42.06 -4.06 7.00
CA PHE A 16 -41.19 -4.07 8.17
C PHE A 16 -40.10 -5.15 8.11
N VAL A 17 -40.38 -6.31 7.51
CA VAL A 17 -39.43 -7.45 7.51
C VAL A 17 -38.39 -7.33 6.39
N LEU A 18 -38.76 -6.85 5.19
CA LEU A 18 -37.82 -6.77 4.06
C LEU A 18 -36.61 -5.84 4.34
N PRO A 19 -36.76 -4.65 4.94
CA PRO A 19 -35.61 -3.81 5.28
C PRO A 19 -34.67 -4.46 6.30
N ILE A 20 -35.22 -5.19 7.27
CA ILE A 20 -34.42 -5.91 8.29
C ILE A 20 -33.63 -7.05 7.64
N ILE A 21 -34.26 -7.84 6.78
CA ILE A 21 -33.59 -8.89 6.01
C ILE A 21 -32.51 -8.28 5.11
N TYR A 22 -32.80 -7.16 4.43
CA TYR A 22 -31.81 -6.47 3.60
C TYR A 22 -30.62 -5.97 4.41
N LEU A 23 -30.85 -5.31 5.55
CA LEU A 23 -29.78 -4.81 6.43
C LEU A 23 -28.93 -5.95 7.00
N THR A 24 -29.55 -7.03 7.48
CA THR A 24 -28.83 -8.20 8.00
C THR A 24 -28.01 -8.88 6.91
N TYR A 25 -28.56 -9.03 5.70
CA TYR A 25 -27.83 -9.57 4.56
C TYR A 25 -26.66 -8.67 4.13
N ARG A 26 -26.87 -7.35 4.11
CA ARG A 26 -25.81 -6.36 3.85
C ARG A 26 -24.71 -6.43 4.89
N GLN A 27 -25.05 -6.50 6.18
CA GLN A 27 -24.08 -6.65 7.27
C GLN A 27 -23.30 -7.96 7.16
N LYS A 28 -23.98 -9.07 6.83
CA LYS A 28 -23.33 -10.37 6.63
C LYS A 28 -22.29 -10.30 5.50
N ARG A 29 -22.65 -9.74 4.34
CA ARG A 29 -21.72 -9.53 3.21
C ARG A 29 -20.50 -8.68 3.60
N LEU A 30 -20.70 -7.60 4.36
CA LEU A 30 -19.58 -6.77 4.83
C LEU A 30 -18.68 -7.54 5.81
N SER A 31 -19.27 -8.36 6.69
CA SER A 31 -18.52 -9.18 7.64
C SER A 31 -17.68 -10.25 6.93
N GLU A 32 -18.21 -10.87 5.87
CA GLU A 32 -17.52 -11.87 5.06
C GLU A 32 -16.35 -11.23 4.31
N LYS A 33 -16.55 -10.06 3.68
CA LYS A 33 -15.46 -9.29 3.05
C LYS A 33 -14.35 -8.95 4.04
N ARG A 34 -14.70 -8.53 5.26
CA ARG A 34 -13.73 -8.20 6.31
C ARG A 34 -12.97 -9.45 6.78
N LYS A 35 -13.64 -10.58 6.94
CA LYS A 35 -12.98 -11.86 7.28
C LYS A 35 -12.00 -12.30 6.20
N GLN A 36 -12.39 -12.21 4.94
CA GLN A 36 -11.51 -12.53 3.81
C GLN A 36 -10.29 -11.61 3.79
N TYR A 37 -10.51 -10.29 3.92
CA TYR A 37 -9.43 -9.30 4.01
C TYR A 37 -8.44 -9.62 5.14
N ASN A 38 -8.93 -9.89 6.35
CA ASN A 38 -8.06 -10.24 7.48
C ASN A 38 -7.28 -11.55 7.22
N ALA A 39 -7.92 -12.56 6.65
CA ALA A 39 -7.26 -13.84 6.35
C ALA A 39 -6.15 -13.68 5.31
N ASP A 40 -6.34 -12.83 4.30
CA ASP A 40 -5.29 -12.54 3.32
C ASP A 40 -4.13 -11.77 3.97
N ARG A 41 -4.42 -10.79 4.83
CA ARG A 41 -3.38 -10.11 5.61
C ARG A 41 -2.57 -11.02 6.52
N ASP A 42 -3.19 -12.00 7.16
CA ASP A 42 -2.48 -12.94 8.02
C ASP A 42 -1.51 -13.82 7.21
N LYS A 43 -1.87 -14.18 5.96
CA LYS A 43 -0.93 -14.83 5.03
C LYS A 43 0.24 -13.92 4.67
N GLU A 44 -0.02 -12.63 4.42
CA GLU A 44 1.05 -11.66 4.12
C GLU A 44 2.03 -11.52 5.30
N ARG A 45 1.49 -11.39 6.52
CA ARG A 45 2.32 -11.33 7.74
C ARG A 45 3.14 -12.59 7.94
N ALA A 46 2.55 -13.76 7.73
CA ALA A 46 3.26 -15.03 7.82
C ALA A 46 4.41 -15.11 6.81
N PHE A 47 4.17 -14.68 5.56
CA PHE A 47 5.20 -14.62 4.54
C PHE A 47 6.36 -13.69 4.93
N LEU A 48 6.06 -12.46 5.33
CA LEU A 48 7.08 -11.48 5.73
C LEU A 48 7.85 -11.92 6.98
N HIS A 49 7.17 -12.52 7.95
CA HIS A 49 7.80 -13.08 9.14
C HIS A 49 8.80 -14.18 8.77
N ASN A 50 8.44 -15.07 7.84
CA ASN A 50 9.34 -16.09 7.33
C ASN A 50 10.55 -15.49 6.58
N LEU A 51 10.39 -14.35 5.90
CA LEU A 51 11.51 -13.61 5.32
C LEU A 51 12.48 -13.09 6.39
N THR A 52 11.96 -12.58 7.51
CA THR A 52 12.81 -12.02 8.58
C THR A 52 13.55 -13.06 9.41
N LEU A 53 13.00 -14.27 9.54
CA LEU A 53 13.58 -15.32 10.39
C LEU A 53 14.83 -15.98 9.82
N ASN A 54 15.12 -15.79 8.53
CA ASN A 54 16.22 -16.51 7.87
C ASN A 54 17.38 -15.53 7.60
N PRO A 55 18.42 -15.49 8.48
CA PRO A 55 19.49 -14.50 8.43
C PRO A 55 20.38 -14.63 7.17
N ASN A 56 20.27 -15.74 6.43
CA ASN A 56 20.96 -15.98 5.17
C ASN A 56 20.12 -15.60 3.93
N MET A 57 18.98 -14.93 4.10
CA MET A 57 18.17 -14.49 2.95
C MET A 57 18.96 -13.51 2.09
N GLN A 58 19.13 -13.88 0.83
CA GLN A 58 19.62 -12.96 -0.18
C GLN A 58 18.64 -11.80 -0.32
N PRO A 59 19.12 -10.57 -0.62
CA PRO A 59 18.24 -9.45 -0.89
C PRO A 59 17.26 -9.81 -2.02
N LEU A 60 15.97 -9.53 -1.80
CA LEU A 60 14.94 -9.76 -2.80
C LEU A 60 15.28 -8.95 -4.06
N ARG A 61 15.24 -9.61 -5.21
CA ARG A 61 15.44 -8.97 -6.51
C ARG A 61 14.17 -9.07 -7.35
N PRO A 62 13.98 -8.14 -8.30
CA PRO A 62 13.06 -8.30 -9.42
C PRO A 62 13.02 -9.72 -10.01
N PRO A 63 11.82 -10.29 -10.28
CA PRO A 63 10.49 -9.74 -9.99
C PRO A 63 10.16 -9.74 -8.50
N LEU A 64 9.64 -8.62 -8.00
CA LEU A 64 9.30 -8.47 -6.59
C LEU A 64 8.06 -9.31 -6.22
N PRO A 65 8.02 -9.91 -5.00
CA PRO A 65 6.83 -10.60 -4.53
C PRO A 65 5.60 -9.69 -4.54
N ASP A 66 4.42 -10.25 -4.84
CA ASP A 66 3.18 -9.48 -4.97
C ASP A 66 2.87 -8.61 -3.75
N ILE A 67 3.24 -9.08 -2.56
CA ILE A 67 3.07 -8.35 -1.29
C ILE A 67 3.87 -7.03 -1.33
N VAL A 68 5.13 -7.08 -1.76
CA VAL A 68 5.98 -5.89 -1.89
C VAL A 68 5.40 -4.96 -2.96
N ARG A 69 5.00 -5.51 -4.11
CA ARG A 69 4.36 -4.73 -5.19
C ARG A 69 3.07 -4.05 -4.71
N ASN A 70 2.26 -4.72 -3.90
CA ASN A 70 1.03 -4.18 -3.33
C ASN A 70 1.29 -3.07 -2.30
N VAL A 71 2.37 -3.17 -1.50
CA VAL A 71 2.81 -2.07 -0.63
C VAL A 71 3.24 -0.88 -1.49
N LEU A 72 4.08 -1.10 -2.51
CA LEU A 72 4.56 -0.05 -3.41
C LEU A 72 3.46 0.67 -4.17
N ARG A 73 2.40 -0.04 -4.59
CA ARG A 73 1.23 0.54 -5.27
C ARG A 73 0.37 1.41 -4.36
N ARG A 74 0.28 1.07 -3.06
CA ARG A 74 -0.57 1.79 -2.10
C ARG A 74 0.13 2.99 -1.48
N CYS A 75 1.43 2.88 -1.25
CA CYS A 75 2.23 3.96 -0.66
C CYS A 75 2.48 5.09 -1.66
N ARG A 76 2.58 6.32 -1.14
CA ARG A 76 2.85 7.53 -1.96
C ARG A 76 4.10 8.28 -1.54
N PHE A 77 4.66 7.94 -0.39
CA PHE A 77 5.81 8.59 0.20
C PHE A 77 6.91 7.59 0.53
N ALA A 78 8.15 8.01 0.31
CA ALA A 78 9.34 7.27 0.65
C ALA A 78 10.36 8.23 1.28
N TYR A 79 11.18 7.73 2.20
CA TYR A 79 12.40 8.40 2.61
C TYR A 79 13.54 7.94 1.71
N LEU A 80 14.01 8.84 0.87
CA LEU A 80 15.20 8.66 0.04
C LEU A 80 16.44 9.00 0.87
N SER A 81 17.30 8.01 1.05
CA SER A 81 18.63 8.16 1.63
C SER A 81 19.66 8.27 0.53
N THR A 82 20.41 9.37 0.54
CA THR A 82 21.58 9.61 -0.32
C THR A 82 22.81 9.79 0.55
N MET A 83 23.99 9.61 -0.03
CA MET A 83 25.29 9.83 0.62
C MET A 83 26.02 11.00 -0.04
N ASP A 84 26.62 11.85 0.79
CA ASP A 84 27.48 12.96 0.41
C ASP A 84 28.91 12.44 0.41
N LEU A 85 29.53 12.33 -0.77
CA LEU A 85 30.91 11.81 -0.87
C LEU A 85 31.94 12.79 -0.30
N ASP A 86 31.66 14.09 -0.37
CA ASP A 86 32.61 15.13 0.04
C ASP A 86 32.66 15.25 1.57
N SER A 87 31.50 15.15 2.22
CA SER A 87 31.38 15.26 3.68
C SER A 87 31.25 13.92 4.41
N ASN A 88 31.22 12.80 3.67
CA ASN A 88 30.98 11.45 4.17
C ASN A 88 29.75 11.36 5.09
N SER A 89 28.66 12.04 4.70
CA SER A 89 27.43 12.15 5.50
C SER A 89 26.21 11.64 4.74
N SER A 90 25.24 11.06 5.45
CA SER A 90 23.97 10.63 4.86
C SER A 90 22.94 11.75 4.90
N HIS A 91 22.14 11.88 3.85
CA HIS A 91 21.04 12.83 3.76
C HIS A 91 19.73 12.11 3.48
N LEU A 92 18.72 12.36 4.32
CA LEU A 92 17.40 11.74 4.22
C LEU A 92 16.38 12.76 3.69
N SER A 93 15.65 12.41 2.65
CA SER A 93 14.61 13.26 2.03
C SER A 93 13.28 12.53 1.96
N LEU A 94 12.21 13.13 2.49
CA LEU A 94 10.86 12.66 2.23
C LEU A 94 10.46 13.03 0.79
N MET A 95 10.16 12.01 -0.01
CA MET A 95 9.85 12.15 -1.43
C MET A 95 8.48 11.55 -1.74
N ARG A 96 7.76 12.17 -2.65
CA ARG A 96 6.65 11.49 -3.35
C ARG A 96 7.22 10.58 -4.41
N PHE A 97 6.59 9.44 -4.62
CA PHE A 97 6.99 8.51 -5.67
C PHE A 97 5.79 7.90 -6.39
N THR A 98 6.05 7.37 -7.58
CA THR A 98 5.13 6.52 -8.34
C THR A 98 5.83 5.21 -8.63
N TYR A 99 5.18 4.08 -8.34
CA TYR A 99 5.68 2.76 -8.69
C TYR A 99 5.07 2.28 -10.00
N LEU A 100 5.91 2.01 -10.99
CA LEU A 100 5.54 1.44 -12.28
C LEU A 100 5.79 -0.07 -12.23
N ALA A 101 4.72 -0.85 -12.16
CA ALA A 101 4.82 -2.26 -11.80
C ALA A 101 5.24 -3.16 -12.96
N GLU A 102 5.07 -2.70 -14.19
CA GLU A 102 5.42 -3.38 -15.44
C GLU A 102 6.93 -3.38 -15.65
N GLU A 103 7.59 -2.29 -15.25
CA GLU A 103 9.04 -2.07 -15.39
C GLU A 103 9.79 -2.25 -14.05
N GLU A 104 9.06 -2.43 -12.95
CA GLU A 104 9.56 -2.44 -11.57
C GLU A 104 10.40 -1.21 -11.21
N LEU A 105 9.97 -0.04 -11.71
CA LEU A 105 10.64 1.23 -11.52
C LEU A 105 9.92 2.10 -10.49
N ILE A 106 10.72 2.88 -9.76
CA ILE A 106 10.24 3.94 -8.88
C ILE A 106 10.61 5.28 -9.49
N LEU A 107 9.59 6.05 -9.84
CA LEU A 107 9.74 7.39 -10.40
C LEU A 107 9.59 8.44 -9.29
N MET A 108 10.53 9.38 -9.25
CA MET A 108 10.50 10.53 -8.34
C MET A 108 10.88 11.79 -9.11
N SER A 109 10.30 12.92 -8.73
CA SER A 109 10.69 14.23 -9.25
C SER A 109 11.38 15.05 -8.16
N THR A 110 12.39 15.81 -8.55
CA THR A 110 13.09 16.71 -7.63
C THR A 110 13.53 17.98 -8.34
N ASN A 111 13.69 19.05 -7.59
CA ASN A 111 14.21 20.31 -8.11
C ASN A 111 15.75 20.21 -8.23
N ILE A 112 16.28 20.66 -9.36
CA ILE A 112 17.72 20.67 -9.67
C ILE A 112 18.54 21.50 -8.68
N TYR A 113 17.93 22.47 -8.01
CA TYR A 113 18.59 23.35 -7.04
C TYR A 113 18.52 22.79 -5.61
N THR A 114 18.56 21.47 -5.44
CA THR A 114 18.50 20.83 -4.12
C THR A 114 19.76 20.04 -3.82
N LYS A 115 20.14 19.97 -2.54
CA LYS A 115 21.29 19.15 -2.10
C LYS A 115 21.15 17.69 -2.54
N LYS A 116 19.94 17.12 -2.46
CA LYS A 116 19.70 15.74 -2.91
C LYS A 116 19.97 15.55 -4.41
N TYR A 117 19.61 16.52 -5.25
CA TYR A 117 19.90 16.45 -6.69
C TYR A 117 21.40 16.48 -6.95
N GLU A 118 22.13 17.41 -6.30
CA GLU A 118 23.59 17.46 -6.38
C GLU A 118 24.23 16.13 -5.96
N MET A 119 23.73 15.50 -4.89
CA MET A 119 24.22 14.20 -4.43
C MET A 119 23.93 13.07 -5.43
N LEU A 120 22.74 13.05 -6.03
CA LEU A 120 22.34 12.06 -7.04
C LEU A 120 23.14 12.20 -8.35
N GLU A 121 23.61 13.39 -8.69
CA GLU A 121 24.51 13.61 -9.83
C GLU A 121 25.92 13.06 -9.58
N LYS A 122 26.39 13.08 -8.32
CA LYS A 122 27.73 12.58 -7.95
C LYS A 122 27.77 11.07 -7.75
N GLN A 123 26.68 10.47 -7.27
CA GLN A 123 26.61 9.04 -7.02
C GLN A 123 25.19 8.49 -7.17
N ASN A 124 25.09 7.29 -7.74
CA ASN A 124 23.80 6.68 -8.07
C ASN A 124 23.29 5.72 -6.99
N GLY A 125 24.07 5.39 -5.97
CA GLY A 125 23.67 4.48 -4.90
C GLY A 125 22.64 5.11 -3.98
N VAL A 126 21.48 4.49 -3.86
CA VAL A 126 20.38 5.00 -3.03
C VAL A 126 19.73 3.90 -2.20
N ALA A 127 19.17 4.29 -1.06
CA ALA A 127 18.24 3.48 -0.30
C ALA A 127 16.90 4.20 -0.16
N LEU A 128 15.81 3.49 -0.34
CA LEU A 128 14.45 3.97 -0.17
C LEU A 128 13.79 3.24 0.99
N LEU A 129 13.40 3.98 2.02
CA LEU A 129 12.55 3.45 3.09
C LEU A 129 11.10 3.86 2.80
N ILE A 130 10.24 2.88 2.59
CA ILE A 130 8.83 3.09 2.34
C ILE A 130 8.06 2.57 3.54
N HIS A 131 7.25 3.44 4.11
CA HIS A 131 6.40 3.12 5.25
C HIS A 131 4.94 3.26 4.83
N ASP A 132 4.17 2.22 5.09
CA ASP A 132 2.72 2.24 5.01
C ASP A 132 2.22 3.05 6.22
N PHE A 133 1.79 4.30 6.03
CA PHE A 133 1.26 5.14 7.12
C PHE A 133 -0.24 4.90 7.34
N SER A 134 -0.67 4.53 8.54
CA SER A 134 -2.09 4.27 8.80
C SER A 134 -2.95 5.51 8.55
N GLU A 135 -3.94 5.38 7.67
CA GLU A 135 -4.95 6.43 7.48
C GLU A 135 -6.24 6.03 8.18
N SER A 136 -6.73 6.87 9.08
CA SER A 136 -7.85 6.62 10.01
C SER A 136 -9.28 6.55 9.41
N SER A 137 -9.46 6.19 8.14
CA SER A 137 -10.81 5.99 7.56
C SER A 137 -11.17 4.50 7.38
N ASP A 138 -12.45 4.19 7.20
CA ASP A 138 -12.99 2.81 7.14
C ASP A 138 -12.83 2.09 5.78
N ASP A 139 -11.89 2.53 4.94
CA ASP A 139 -11.79 2.04 3.56
C ASP A 139 -10.97 0.74 3.44
N THR A 140 -11.49 -0.25 2.69
CA THR A 140 -10.91 -1.60 2.63
C THR A 140 -9.55 -1.71 1.93
N ASN A 141 -9.12 -0.65 1.22
CA ASN A 141 -7.82 -0.60 0.52
C ASN A 141 -6.74 0.19 1.28
N LYS A 142 -6.95 0.39 2.59
CA LYS A 142 -6.12 1.32 3.33
C LYS A 142 -4.71 0.86 3.66
N LEU A 143 -3.89 1.89 3.75
CA LEU A 143 -2.64 1.90 4.47
C LEU A 143 -2.92 1.62 5.95
N THR A 144 -2.23 0.64 6.49
CA THR A 144 -2.46 0.08 7.83
C THR A 144 -1.43 0.48 8.88
N GLY A 145 -0.32 1.11 8.51
CA GLY A 145 0.75 1.34 9.50
C GLY A 145 1.70 0.17 9.69
N GLU A 146 1.47 -0.96 9.01
CA GLU A 146 2.06 -2.25 9.41
C GLU A 146 3.35 -2.61 8.68
N TYR A 147 3.63 -1.98 7.54
CA TYR A 147 4.72 -2.39 6.67
C TYR A 147 5.77 -1.29 6.54
N SER A 148 7.03 -1.70 6.71
CA SER A 148 8.20 -0.91 6.35
C SER A 148 9.08 -1.74 5.45
N ILE A 149 9.40 -1.23 4.27
CA ILE A 149 10.31 -1.90 3.33
C ILE A 149 11.46 -0.97 3.01
N THR A 150 12.68 -1.51 3.00
CA THR A 150 13.88 -0.82 2.53
C THR A 150 14.27 -1.41 1.19
N LEU A 151 14.34 -0.56 0.16
CA LEU A 151 14.81 -0.92 -1.16
C LEU A 151 16.17 -0.28 -1.40
N ASN A 152 17.18 -1.09 -1.67
CA ASN A 152 18.50 -0.62 -2.05
C ASN A 152 18.65 -0.76 -3.56
N GLY A 153 19.17 0.27 -4.23
CA GLY A 153 19.27 0.27 -5.68
C GLY A 153 20.15 1.37 -6.22
N THR A 154 20.07 1.53 -7.54
CA THR A 154 20.72 2.64 -8.24
C THR A 154 19.68 3.59 -8.82
N CYS A 155 20.03 4.85 -8.91
CA CYS A 155 19.22 5.92 -9.48
C CYS A 155 19.84 6.40 -10.81
N SER A 156 19.00 6.76 -11.77
CA SER A 156 19.39 7.56 -12.93
C SER A 156 18.57 8.84 -12.97
N VAL A 157 19.23 9.95 -13.29
CA VAL A 157 18.58 11.26 -13.42
C VAL A 157 18.26 11.49 -14.90
N VAL A 158 16.98 11.55 -15.22
CA VAL A 158 16.49 11.91 -16.57
C VAL A 158 16.27 13.42 -16.59
N LYS A 159 16.90 14.11 -17.55
CA LYS A 159 16.77 15.56 -17.74
C LYS A 159 16.00 15.80 -19.03
N ASP A 160 14.91 16.57 -18.97
CA ASP A 160 14.16 16.92 -20.18
C ASP A 160 15.08 17.68 -21.17
N GLY A 161 15.11 17.23 -22.43
CA GLY A 161 15.83 17.91 -23.51
C GLY A 161 17.20 17.31 -23.91
N LYS A 162 17.54 16.10 -23.48
CA LYS A 162 18.61 15.27 -24.05
C LYS A 162 18.21 13.82 -24.18
#